data_AF-A0A7U2MTY5-F1
#
_entry.id   AF-A0A7U2MTY5-F1
#
_cell.length_a   1.000
_cell.length_b   1.000
_cell.length_c   1.000
_cell.angle_alpha   90.00
_cell.angle_beta   90.00
_cell.angle_gamma   90.00
#
_symmetry.space_group_name_H-M   'P 1'
#
loop_
_entity.id
_entity.type
_entity.pdbx_description
1 polymer ?
#
loop_
_entity_poly.entity_id
_entity_poly.type
_entity_poly.pdbx_seq_one_letter_code
_entity_poly.pdbx_strand_id
1 'polypeptide(L)'
;MAISTFLSSVPGVVMGSAIWLSAESPRWLVEKEPYEKTKVVLERLHGNCLNGDFIQLEFRETIDTIKAEKQVAVSSWKEMIPRACWRRRLTLGMCAQAFGQLFGITVINYYGPQIYSILETDTGTSLKIIGISGSLSIVYCVVGLWLLGRIKPLVVSSSGMADAFLVNSVLSKLYVLADNPSSNSNALRAMVAMNFIFSLFFTMIGIISWVYPADIFPVEIRARGNCL
;
A
#
# COMPACT_ATOMS: atom_id res chain seq x y z
N MET A 1 -7.01 -10.01 -26.73
CA MET A 1 -7.78 -10.12 -25.47
C MET A 1 -7.43 -11.40 -24.71
N ALA A 2 -7.47 -12.60 -25.32
CA ALA A 2 -7.17 -13.87 -24.64
C ALA A 2 -5.78 -13.95 -23.96
N ILE A 3 -4.71 -13.49 -24.62
CA ILE A 3 -3.32 -13.55 -24.08
C ILE A 3 -3.16 -12.72 -22.79
N SER A 4 -3.81 -11.56 -22.72
CA SER A 4 -3.84 -10.70 -21.52
C SER A 4 -4.53 -11.37 -20.33
N THR A 5 -5.62 -12.10 -20.60
CA THR A 5 -6.35 -12.82 -19.56
C THR A 5 -5.54 -13.99 -19.02
N PHE A 6 -4.87 -14.75 -19.90
CA PHE A 6 -3.98 -15.84 -19.47
C PHE A 6 -2.82 -15.35 -18.59
N LEU A 7 -2.18 -14.23 -18.96
CA LEU A 7 -1.07 -13.67 -18.19
C LEU A 7 -1.51 -13.19 -16.80
N SER A 8 -2.73 -12.67 -16.67
CA SER A 8 -3.29 -12.22 -15.39
C SER A 8 -3.75 -13.37 -14.50
N SER A 9 -4.06 -14.53 -15.07
CA SER A 9 -4.41 -15.75 -14.31
C SER A 9 -3.20 -16.42 -13.66
N VAL A 10 -1.99 -16.20 -14.17
CA VAL A 10 -0.77 -16.84 -13.65
C VAL A 10 -0.51 -16.48 -12.18
N PRO A 11 -0.50 -15.20 -11.75
CA PRO A 11 -0.39 -14.85 -10.33
C PRO A 11 -1.49 -15.45 -9.47
N GLY A 12 -2.73 -15.53 -9.99
CA GLY A 12 -3.87 -16.11 -9.26
C GLY A 12 -3.68 -17.60 -9.00
N VAL A 13 -3.18 -18.36 -9.98
CA VAL A 13 -2.86 -19.78 -9.83
C VAL A 13 -1.67 -19.98 -8.88
N VAL A 14 -0.65 -19.12 -8.97
CA VAL A 14 0.52 -19.15 -8.07
C VAL A 14 0.12 -18.84 -6.62
N MET A 15 -0.71 -17.82 -6.39
CA MET A 15 -1.24 -17.54 -5.05
C MET A 15 -2.13 -18.69 -4.55
N GLY A 16 -2.98 -19.23 -5.43
CA GLY A 16 -3.82 -20.38 -5.11
C GLY A 16 -3.00 -21.58 -4.65
N SER A 17 -1.97 -21.99 -5.40
CA SER A 17 -1.10 -23.11 -5.02
C SER A 17 -0.25 -22.80 -3.78
N ALA A 18 0.20 -21.56 -3.61
CA ALA A 18 0.94 -21.13 -2.42
C ALA A 18 0.10 -21.21 -1.15
N ILE A 19 -1.20 -20.90 -1.21
CA ILE A 19 -2.12 -21.03 -0.06
C ILE A 19 -2.22 -22.48 0.40
N TRP A 20 -2.25 -23.45 -0.52
CA TRP A 20 -2.29 -24.87 -0.20
C TRP A 20 -1.00 -25.38 0.47
N LEU A 21 0.14 -24.75 0.19
CA LEU A 21 1.44 -25.11 0.76
C LEU A 21 1.74 -24.36 2.07
N SER A 22 1.09 -23.21 2.29
CA SER A 22 1.36 -22.37 3.46
C SER A 22 0.70 -22.96 4.70
N ALA A 23 1.46 -22.99 5.81
CA ALA A 23 0.89 -23.36 7.09
C ALA A 23 -0.16 -22.32 7.52
N GLU A 24 -1.27 -22.78 8.09
CA GLU A 24 -2.30 -21.90 8.65
C GLU A 24 -1.71 -20.98 9.72
N SER A 25 -2.25 -19.76 9.84
CA SER A 25 -1.72 -18.81 10.82
C SER A 25 -1.86 -19.37 12.25
N PRO A 26 -0.81 -19.29 13.09
CA PRO A 26 -0.86 -19.77 14.48
C PRO A 26 -2.02 -19.19 15.28
N ARG A 27 -2.39 -17.92 15.02
CA ARG A 27 -3.52 -17.25 15.67
C ARG A 27 -4.85 -17.94 15.40
N TRP A 28 -5.11 -18.33 14.15
CA TRP A 28 -6.33 -19.04 13.77
C TRP A 28 -6.41 -20.42 14.43
N LEU A 29 -5.28 -21.13 14.54
CA LEU A 29 -5.20 -22.42 15.21
C LEU A 29 -5.49 -22.32 16.72
N VAL A 30 -5.04 -21.26 17.39
CA VAL A 30 -5.38 -21.01 18.80
C VAL A 30 -6.87 -20.69 18.97
N GLU A 31 -7.46 -19.96 18.03
CA GLU A 31 -8.89 -19.60 18.10
C GLU A 31 -9.82 -20.82 17.99
N LYS A 32 -9.43 -21.81 17.18
CA LYS A 32 -10.15 -23.07 16.90
C LYS A 32 -9.97 -24.19 17.96
N GLU A 33 -9.16 -23.95 19.00
CA GLU A 33 -8.85 -24.83 20.14
C GLU A 33 -7.83 -26.00 20.02
N PRO A 34 -7.25 -26.42 18.86
CA PRO A 34 -6.17 -27.40 18.87
C PRO A 34 -4.82 -26.75 19.23
N TYR A 35 -4.58 -26.58 20.52
CA TYR A 35 -3.32 -26.06 21.10
C TYR A 35 -2.07 -26.82 20.65
N GLU A 36 -2.17 -28.14 20.45
CA GLU A 36 -1.08 -29.00 19.97
C GLU A 36 -0.62 -28.63 18.54
N LYS A 37 -1.57 -28.42 17.63
CA LYS A 37 -1.26 -28.04 16.24
C LYS A 37 -0.58 -26.68 16.15
N THR A 38 -0.96 -25.76 17.05
CA THR A 38 -0.35 -24.43 17.12
C THR A 38 1.14 -24.52 17.45
N LYS A 39 1.54 -25.36 18.43
CA LYS A 39 2.96 -25.52 18.81
C LYS A 39 3.79 -26.06 17.66
N VAL A 40 3.30 -27.08 16.95
CA VAL A 40 3.99 -27.66 15.79
C VAL A 40 4.16 -26.63 14.66
N VAL A 41 3.17 -25.76 14.44
CA VAL A 41 3.27 -24.68 13.44
C VAL A 41 4.23 -23.58 13.90
N LEU A 42 4.26 -23.23 15.18
CA LEU A 42 5.22 -22.27 15.75
C LEU A 42 6.67 -22.76 15.61
N GLU A 43 6.91 -24.05 15.88
CA GLU A 43 8.21 -24.72 15.71
C GLU A 43 8.64 -24.75 14.24
N ARG A 44 7.70 -24.99 13.32
CA ARG A 44 7.99 -24.92 11.87
C ARG A 44 8.31 -23.51 11.39
N LEU A 45 7.65 -22.49 11.93
CA LEU A 45 7.85 -21.08 11.55
C LEU A 45 9.20 -20.52 12.02
N HIS A 46 9.61 -20.86 13.24
CA HIS A 46 10.86 -20.38 13.82
C HIS A 46 12.10 -21.16 13.36
N GLY A 47 11.90 -22.27 12.64
CA GLY A 47 12.94 -23.27 12.43
C GLY A 47 13.34 -23.91 13.77
N ASN A 48 13.90 -25.12 13.74
CA ASN A 48 14.33 -25.85 14.94
C ASN A 48 15.51 -25.20 15.73
N CYS A 49 15.68 -23.88 15.64
CA CYS A 49 16.82 -23.12 16.16
C CYS A 49 16.53 -22.33 17.44
N LEU A 50 15.28 -22.27 17.91
CA LEU A 50 14.91 -21.53 19.13
C LEU A 50 14.66 -22.49 20.31
N ASN A 51 15.19 -22.13 21.48
CA ASN A 51 14.98 -22.84 22.74
C ASN A 51 13.49 -23.04 22.98
N GLY A 52 13.09 -24.24 23.42
CA GLY A 52 11.69 -24.58 23.70
C GLY A 52 11.00 -23.60 24.65
N ASP A 53 11.75 -22.92 25.51
CA ASP A 53 11.23 -21.88 26.42
C ASP A 53 10.74 -20.62 25.68
N PHE A 54 11.40 -20.21 24.60
CA PHE A 54 10.98 -19.05 23.80
C PHE A 54 9.67 -19.34 23.06
N ILE A 55 9.58 -20.54 22.47
CA ILE A 55 8.38 -21.02 21.77
C ILE A 55 7.20 -21.14 22.74
N GLN A 56 7.44 -21.61 23.97
CA GLN A 56 6.40 -21.66 25.01
C GLN A 56 5.97 -20.28 25.49
N LEU A 57 6.90 -19.32 25.60
CA LEU A 57 6.61 -17.95 25.97
C LEU A 57 5.71 -17.28 24.91
N GLU A 58 6.09 -17.34 23.64
CA GLU A 58 5.33 -16.76 22.53
C GLU A 58 3.95 -17.42 22.37
N PHE A 59 3.89 -18.74 22.54
CA PHE A 59 2.62 -19.47 22.57
C PHE A 59 1.70 -18.97 23.70
N ARG A 60 2.25 -18.72 24.89
CA ARG A 60 1.49 -18.21 26.03
C ARG A 60 1.03 -16.77 25.80
N GLU A 61 1.88 -15.91 25.27
CA GLU A 61 1.52 -14.53 24.90
C GLU A 61 0.41 -14.51 23.84
N THR A 62 0.50 -15.39 22.85
CA THR A 62 -0.52 -15.50 21.79
C THR A 62 -1.88 -15.92 22.37
N ILE A 63 -1.90 -16.90 23.28
CA ILE A 63 -3.14 -17.32 23.97
C ILE A 63 -3.71 -16.18 24.82
N ASP A 64 -2.86 -15.49 25.57
CA ASP A 64 -3.30 -14.42 26.48
C ASP A 64 -3.89 -13.24 25.69
N THR A 65 -3.25 -12.89 24.57
CA THR A 65 -3.74 -11.88 23.63
C THR A 65 -5.10 -12.29 23.06
N ILE A 66 -5.26 -13.52 22.59
CA ILE A 66 -6.55 -14.01 22.03
C ILE A 66 -7.65 -14.10 23.10
N LYS A 67 -7.31 -14.45 24.34
CA LYS A 67 -8.27 -14.45 25.46
C LYS A 67 -8.72 -13.03 25.81
N ALA A 68 -7.79 -12.08 25.85
CA ALA A 68 -8.12 -10.66 26.04
C ALA A 68 -9.00 -10.15 24.88
N GLU A 69 -8.68 -10.51 23.64
CA GLU A 69 -9.48 -10.17 22.46
C GLU A 69 -10.89 -10.77 22.54
N LYS A 70 -11.06 -12.05 22.89
CA LYS A 70 -12.37 -12.69 23.05
C LYS A 70 -13.23 -12.03 24.13
N GLN A 71 -12.62 -11.46 25.18
CA GLN A 71 -13.33 -10.71 26.21
C GLN A 71 -13.78 -9.31 25.74
N VAL A 72 -13.04 -8.72 24.79
CA VAL A 72 -13.34 -7.39 24.21
C VAL A 72 -14.06 -7.50 22.86
N ALA A 73 -14.28 -8.73 22.36
CA ALA A 73 -14.75 -9.02 21.02
C ALA A 73 -16.05 -8.28 20.69
N VAL A 74 -15.93 -7.36 19.75
CA VAL A 74 -17.02 -6.50 19.29
C VAL A 74 -17.80 -7.26 18.23
N SER A 75 -18.96 -7.78 18.59
CA SER A 75 -19.78 -8.61 17.71
C SER A 75 -20.29 -7.84 16.50
N SER A 76 -20.47 -6.51 16.62
CA SER A 76 -21.13 -5.70 15.59
C SER A 76 -20.46 -4.34 15.32
N TRP A 77 -20.48 -3.88 14.06
CA TRP A 77 -20.14 -2.50 13.67
C TRP A 77 -20.85 -1.45 14.53
N LYS A 78 -22.06 -1.76 15.00
CA LYS A 78 -22.87 -0.91 15.87
C LYS A 78 -22.29 -0.71 17.27
N GLU A 79 -21.52 -1.67 17.79
CA GLU A 79 -20.85 -1.57 19.09
C GLU A 79 -19.53 -0.79 18.99
N MET A 80 -18.98 -0.63 17.78
CA MET A 80 -17.74 0.10 17.54
C MET A 80 -17.92 1.62 17.49
N ILE A 81 -19.05 2.08 16.93
CA ILE A 81 -19.43 3.49 16.78
C ILE A 81 -19.53 4.30 18.10
N PRO A 82 -20.07 3.76 19.21
CA PRO A 82 -20.21 4.53 20.45
C PRO A 82 -18.88 4.79 21.17
N ARG A 83 -17.80 4.04 20.88
CA ARG A 83 -16.49 4.27 21.53
C ARG A 83 -15.68 5.33 20.78
N ALA A 84 -15.54 6.51 21.39
CA ALA A 84 -14.84 7.65 20.79
C ALA A 84 -13.39 7.35 20.36
N CYS A 85 -12.68 6.50 21.10
CA CYS A 85 -11.32 6.07 20.76
C CYS A 85 -11.26 5.30 19.43
N TRP A 86 -12.17 4.34 19.24
CA TRP A 86 -12.22 3.52 18.03
C TRP A 86 -12.71 4.30 16.82
N ARG A 87 -13.69 5.19 17.01
CA ARG A 87 -14.14 6.11 15.96
C ARG A 87 -13.00 7.00 15.45
N ARG A 88 -12.19 7.57 16.35
CA ARG A 88 -11.04 8.40 15.95
C ARG A 88 -10.03 7.61 15.12
N ARG A 89 -9.72 6.37 15.52
CA ARG A 89 -8.79 5.49 14.79
C ARG A 89 -9.34 5.12 13.41
N LEU A 90 -10.62 4.79 13.32
CA LEU A 90 -11.30 4.44 12.07
C LEU A 90 -11.38 5.63 11.11
N THR A 91 -11.74 6.81 11.60
CA THR A 91 -11.71 8.04 10.78
C THR A 91 -10.30 8.34 10.29
N LEU A 92 -9.26 8.18 11.13
CA LEU A 92 -7.88 8.37 10.70
C LEU A 92 -7.45 7.37 9.62
N GLY A 93 -7.81 6.09 9.75
CA GLY A 93 -7.55 5.07 8.72
C GLY A 93 -8.25 5.38 7.40
N MET A 94 -9.56 5.67 7.45
CA MET A 94 -10.34 6.06 6.27
C MET A 94 -9.80 7.32 5.60
N CYS A 95 -9.45 8.34 6.39
CA CYS A 95 -8.86 9.56 5.86
C CYS A 95 -7.49 9.27 5.22
N ALA A 96 -6.64 8.45 5.83
CA ALA A 96 -5.34 8.09 5.26
C ALA A 96 -5.50 7.37 3.89
N GLN A 97 -6.43 6.41 3.79
CA GLN A 97 -6.73 5.70 2.55
C GLN A 97 -7.32 6.65 1.49
N ALA A 98 -8.26 7.51 1.88
CA ALA A 98 -8.88 8.49 1.01
C ALA A 98 -7.86 9.52 0.48
N PHE A 99 -7.00 10.05 1.35
CA PHE A 99 -5.93 10.96 0.95
C PHE A 99 -4.94 10.27 0.00
N GLY A 100 -4.59 9.01 0.27
CA GLY A 100 -3.76 8.20 -0.63
C GLY A 100 -4.27 8.19 -2.08
N GLN A 101 -5.58 8.07 -2.27
CA GLN A 101 -6.21 8.11 -3.60
C GLN A 101 -6.40 9.54 -4.13
N LEU A 102 -6.73 10.51 -3.28
CA LEU A 102 -6.95 11.92 -3.65
C LEU A 102 -5.69 12.58 -4.21
N PHE A 103 -4.50 12.09 -3.88
CA PHE A 103 -3.26 12.53 -4.51
C PHE A 103 -3.19 12.22 -6.02
N GLY A 104 -4.09 11.39 -6.56
CA GLY A 104 -4.29 11.27 -8.01
C GLY A 104 -3.22 10.45 -8.74
N ILE A 105 -2.43 9.64 -8.03
CA ILE A 105 -1.44 8.75 -8.65
C ILE A 105 -2.09 7.80 -9.67
N THR A 106 -3.33 7.38 -9.43
CA THR A 106 -4.09 6.51 -10.32
C THR A 106 -4.43 7.21 -11.64
N VAL A 107 -4.77 8.51 -11.58
CA VAL A 107 -5.03 9.34 -12.76
C VAL A 107 -3.76 9.48 -13.58
N ILE A 108 -2.64 9.77 -12.95
CA ILE A 108 -1.33 9.87 -13.60
C ILE A 108 -0.95 8.57 -14.32
N ASN A 109 -1.15 7.42 -13.69
CA ASN A 109 -0.82 6.13 -14.30
C ASN A 109 -1.77 5.78 -15.45
N TYR A 110 -3.05 6.12 -15.33
CA TYR A 110 -4.06 5.82 -16.35
C TYR A 110 -3.93 6.74 -17.57
N TYR A 111 -3.74 8.04 -17.34
CA TYR A 111 -3.65 9.05 -18.40
C TYR A 111 -2.22 9.28 -18.90
N GLY A 112 -1.20 8.71 -18.25
CA GLY A 112 0.20 8.77 -18.70
C GLY A 112 0.34 8.52 -20.21
N PRO A 113 -0.10 7.37 -20.75
CA PRO A 113 0.00 7.08 -22.18
C PRO A 113 -0.74 8.10 -23.07
N GLN A 114 -1.88 8.63 -22.62
CA GLN A 114 -2.66 9.61 -23.38
C GLN A 114 -1.99 10.98 -23.38
N ILE A 115 -1.45 11.41 -22.24
CA ILE A 115 -0.62 12.61 -22.12
C ILE A 115 0.59 12.48 -23.05
N TYR A 116 1.24 11.32 -23.07
CA TYR A 116 2.39 11.02 -23.95
C TYR A 116 2.01 10.80 -25.41
N SER A 117 0.74 10.54 -25.73
CA SER A 117 0.26 10.42 -27.11
C SER A 117 -0.02 11.78 -27.75
N ILE A 118 -0.36 12.80 -26.94
CA ILE A 118 -0.54 14.18 -27.40
C ILE A 118 0.81 14.81 -27.82
N LEU A 119 1.93 14.23 -27.39
CA LEU A 119 3.31 14.67 -27.68
C LEU A 119 3.80 14.35 -29.12
N GLU A 120 3.00 13.69 -29.97
CA GLU A 120 3.47 13.06 -31.24
C GLU A 120 4.65 12.08 -31.06
N THR A 121 4.94 11.67 -29.83
CA THR A 121 5.96 10.66 -29.55
C THR A 121 5.40 9.27 -29.80
N ASP A 122 6.18 8.46 -30.54
CA ASP A 122 5.86 7.08 -30.87
C ASP A 122 5.33 6.29 -29.66
N THR A 123 4.21 5.58 -29.83
CA THR A 123 3.53 4.81 -28.78
C THR A 123 4.48 3.84 -28.07
N GLY A 124 5.49 3.33 -28.78
CA GLY A 124 6.53 2.46 -28.21
C GLY A 124 7.44 3.17 -27.21
N THR A 125 7.68 4.48 -27.36
CA THR A 125 8.51 5.27 -26.44
C THR A 125 7.73 5.62 -25.16
N SER A 126 6.46 5.97 -25.29
CA SER A 126 5.56 6.22 -24.16
C SER A 126 5.44 5.01 -23.24
N LEU A 127 5.35 3.81 -23.84
CA LEU A 127 5.28 2.56 -23.07
C LEU A 127 6.59 2.25 -22.34
N LYS A 128 7.74 2.53 -22.95
CA LYS A 128 9.07 2.39 -22.31
C LYS A 128 9.21 3.33 -21.12
N ILE A 129 8.76 4.58 -21.23
CA ILE A 129 8.82 5.57 -20.13
C ILE A 129 7.98 5.09 -18.94
N ILE A 130 6.78 4.58 -19.18
CA ILE A 130 5.91 4.03 -18.13
C ILE A 130 6.54 2.78 -17.50
N GLY A 131 7.13 1.90 -18.32
CA GLY A 131 7.85 0.73 -17.82
C GLY A 131 9.02 1.10 -16.90
N ILE A 132 9.84 2.08 -17.29
CA ILE A 132 10.95 2.59 -16.47
C ILE A 132 10.42 3.22 -15.17
N SER A 133 9.33 4.00 -15.25
CA SER A 133 8.66 4.56 -14.07
C SER A 133 8.19 3.49 -13.09
N GLY A 134 7.58 2.42 -13.60
CA GLY A 134 7.15 1.28 -12.80
C GLY A 134 8.33 0.58 -12.13
N SER A 135 9.42 0.32 -12.86
CA SER A 135 10.63 -0.29 -12.30
C SER A 135 11.29 0.58 -11.22
N LEU A 136 11.39 1.89 -11.46
CA LEU A 136 11.92 2.84 -10.47
C LEU A 136 11.02 2.92 -9.22
N SER A 137 9.70 2.82 -9.39
CA SER A 137 8.75 2.83 -8.27
C SER A 137 9.02 1.68 -7.29
N ILE A 138 9.43 0.50 -7.78
CA ILE A 138 9.83 -0.63 -6.92
C ILE A 138 11.08 -0.27 -6.11
N VAL A 139 12.08 0.33 -6.73
CA VAL A 139 13.33 0.75 -6.06
C VAL A 139 13.03 1.79 -4.99
N TYR A 140 12.21 2.82 -5.31
CA TYR A 140 11.79 3.82 -4.34
C TYR A 140 10.98 3.22 -3.20
N CYS A 141 10.19 2.18 -3.47
CA CYS A 141 9.40 1.50 -2.46
C CYS A 141 10.28 0.77 -1.44
N VAL A 142 11.32 0.07 -1.91
CA VAL A 142 12.32 -0.58 -1.04
C VAL A 142 13.08 0.44 -0.20
N VAL A 143 13.50 1.56 -0.80
CA VAL A 143 14.16 2.65 -0.07
C VAL A 143 13.20 3.28 0.96
N GLY A 144 11.92 3.40 0.63
CA GLY A 144 10.90 3.90 1.54
C GLY A 144 10.65 3.00 2.74
N LEU A 145 10.64 1.69 2.53
CA LEU A 145 10.56 0.70 3.61
C LEU A 145 11.76 0.81 4.57
N TRP A 146 12.95 1.13 4.07
CA TRP A 146 14.13 1.38 4.92
C TRP A 146 14.04 2.68 5.73
N LEU A 147 13.32 3.68 5.21
CA LEU A 147 13.15 4.99 5.84
C LEU A 147 11.91 5.08 6.74
N LEU A 148 11.10 4.01 6.80
CA LEU A 148 9.94 3.92 7.67
C LEU A 148 10.35 4.06 9.14
N GLY A 149 9.60 4.87 9.88
CA GLY A 149 9.85 5.16 11.30
C GLY A 149 10.35 6.57 11.60
N ARG A 150 10.65 7.40 10.58
CA ARG A 150 10.94 8.83 10.79
C ARG A 150 9.78 9.70 10.30
N ILE A 151 9.31 10.64 11.13
CA ILE A 151 8.25 11.60 10.77
C ILE A 151 8.74 12.63 9.74
N LYS A 152 10.06 12.92 9.74
CA LYS A 152 10.72 13.90 8.86
C LYS A 152 10.54 13.63 7.36
N PRO A 153 10.74 12.40 6.83
CA PRO A 153 10.50 12.10 5.42
C PRO A 153 9.04 12.30 4.98
N LEU A 154 8.06 12.19 5.88
CA LEU A 154 6.65 12.40 5.54
C LEU A 154 6.38 13.86 5.12
N VAL A 155 6.88 14.81 5.92
CA VAL A 155 6.73 16.25 5.64
C VAL A 155 7.46 16.60 4.34
N VAL A 156 8.69 16.10 4.16
CA VAL A 156 9.46 16.31 2.93
C VAL A 156 8.74 15.74 1.70
N SER A 157 8.15 14.54 1.80
CA SER A 157 7.36 13.97 0.70
C SER A 157 6.11 14.79 0.37
N SER A 158 5.41 15.30 1.39
CA SER A 158 4.22 16.12 1.17
C SER A 158 4.54 17.46 0.49
N SER A 159 5.64 18.10 0.87
CA SER A 159 6.13 19.33 0.22
C SER A 159 6.57 19.06 -1.22
N GLY A 160 7.36 18.01 -1.45
CA GLY A 160 7.82 17.64 -2.79
C GLY A 160 6.68 17.28 -3.75
N MET A 161 5.61 16.66 -3.24
CA MET A 161 4.40 16.42 -4.01
C MET A 161 3.64 17.70 -4.33
N ALA A 162 3.50 18.61 -3.36
CA ALA A 162 2.81 19.89 -3.57
C ALA A 162 3.52 20.75 -4.62
N ASP A 163 4.85 20.82 -4.55
CA ASP A 163 5.67 21.56 -5.52
C ASP A 163 5.56 20.94 -6.92
N ALA A 164 5.65 19.62 -7.03
CA ALA A 164 5.50 18.91 -8.30
C ALA A 164 4.09 19.09 -8.91
N PHE A 165 3.05 19.12 -8.08
CA PHE A 165 1.68 19.39 -8.53
C PHE A 165 1.51 20.84 -8.99
N LEU A 166 2.07 21.80 -8.26
CA LEU A 166 2.02 23.21 -8.60
C LEU A 166 2.67 23.46 -9.96
N VAL A 167 3.87 22.90 -10.18
CA VAL A 167 4.59 23.01 -11.46
C VAL A 167 3.77 22.37 -12.59
N ASN A 168 3.22 21.17 -12.39
CA ASN A 168 2.36 20.54 -13.40
C ASN A 168 1.08 21.35 -13.69
N SER A 169 0.47 21.97 -12.68
CA SER A 169 -0.73 22.80 -12.85
C SER A 169 -0.44 24.07 -13.66
N VAL A 170 0.66 24.76 -13.35
CA VAL A 170 1.12 25.94 -14.11
C VAL A 170 1.43 25.56 -15.56
N LEU A 171 2.12 24.45 -15.76
CA LEU A 171 2.53 23.95 -17.07
C LEU A 171 1.31 23.53 -17.91
N SER A 172 0.32 22.88 -17.29
CA SER A 172 -0.95 22.56 -17.94
C SER A 172 -1.73 23.83 -18.35
N LYS A 173 -1.81 24.83 -17.47
CA LYS A 173 -2.48 26.11 -17.78
C LYS A 173 -1.82 26.84 -18.95
N LEU A 174 -0.49 26.85 -19.02
CA LEU A 174 0.27 27.61 -20.02
C LEU A 174 0.33 26.92 -21.39
N TYR A 175 0.29 25.58 -21.45
CA TYR A 175 0.54 24.83 -22.70
C TYR A 175 -0.62 23.98 -23.18
N VAL A 176 -1.62 23.67 -22.33
CA VAL A 176 -2.80 22.87 -22.71
C VAL A 176 -4.06 23.75 -22.84
N LEU A 177 -4.20 24.77 -22.01
CA LEU A 177 -5.38 25.67 -21.98
C LEU A 177 -5.17 27.01 -22.69
N ALA A 178 -3.95 27.34 -23.10
CA ALA A 178 -3.68 28.59 -23.79
C ALA A 178 -4.05 28.49 -25.28
N ASP A 179 -4.72 29.52 -25.78
CA ASP A 179 -5.31 29.68 -27.13
C ASP A 179 -4.30 29.63 -28.29
N ASN A 180 -3.01 29.44 -27.99
CA ASN A 180 -1.94 29.17 -28.96
C ASN A 180 -1.18 27.91 -28.50
N PRO A 181 -1.46 26.73 -29.08
CA PRO A 181 -0.73 25.51 -28.81
C PRO A 181 0.63 25.59 -29.48
N SER A 182 1.51 26.46 -28.98
CA SER A 182 2.94 26.32 -29.27
C SER A 182 3.40 25.07 -28.53
N SER A 183 3.40 23.94 -29.27
CA SER A 183 3.89 22.64 -28.84
C SER A 183 5.39 22.74 -28.52
N ASN A 184 5.72 23.38 -27.41
CA ASN A 184 7.07 23.44 -26.89
C ASN A 184 7.36 22.05 -26.34
N SER A 185 8.01 21.21 -27.14
CA SER A 185 8.45 19.87 -26.75
C SER A 185 9.23 19.86 -25.42
N ASN A 186 9.93 20.96 -25.11
CA ASN A 186 10.64 21.16 -23.84
C ASN A 186 9.70 21.28 -22.62
N ALA A 187 8.55 21.96 -22.75
CA ALA A 187 7.55 22.06 -21.69
C ALA A 187 6.88 20.71 -21.41
N LEU A 188 6.62 19.93 -22.45
CA LEU A 188 6.09 18.57 -22.33
C LEU A 188 7.09 17.62 -21.66
N ARG A 189 8.38 17.68 -22.03
CA ARG A 189 9.45 16.92 -21.34
C ARG A 189 9.57 17.29 -19.86
N ALA A 190 9.37 18.57 -19.52
CA ALA A 190 9.34 19.03 -18.14
C ALA A 190 8.15 18.47 -17.35
N MET A 191 6.94 18.36 -17.95
CA MET A 191 5.80 17.68 -17.33
C MET A 191 6.12 16.22 -17.00
N VAL A 192 6.75 15.51 -17.94
CA VAL A 192 7.15 14.11 -17.73
C VAL A 192 8.12 14.00 -16.55
N ALA A 193 9.18 14.83 -16.52
CA ALA A 193 10.15 14.83 -15.42
C ALA A 193 9.50 15.14 -14.07
N MET A 194 8.58 16.11 -14.01
CA MET A 194 7.85 16.44 -12.78
C MET A 194 6.92 15.32 -12.32
N ASN A 195 6.38 14.55 -13.27
CA ASN A 195 5.57 13.38 -12.95
C ASN A 195 6.39 12.24 -12.31
N PHE A 196 7.63 12.03 -12.77
CA PHE A 196 8.57 11.11 -12.13
C PHE A 196 8.91 11.54 -10.70
N ILE A 197 9.16 12.83 -10.50
CA ILE A 197 9.41 13.42 -9.18
C ILE A 197 8.20 13.26 -8.27
N PHE A 198 6.98 13.47 -8.80
CA PHE A 198 5.75 13.25 -8.06
C PHE A 198 5.63 11.78 -7.61
N SER A 199 5.87 10.81 -8.51
CA SER A 199 5.81 9.37 -8.19
C SER A 199 6.83 8.98 -7.10
N LEU A 200 8.04 9.55 -7.14
CA LEU A 200 9.08 9.34 -6.14
C LEU A 200 8.61 9.79 -4.75
N PHE A 201 8.09 11.01 -4.64
CA PHE A 201 7.62 11.52 -3.35
C PHE A 201 6.33 10.82 -2.89
N PHE A 202 5.44 10.45 -3.81
CA PHE A 202 4.23 9.70 -3.49
C PHE A 202 4.53 8.34 -2.87
N THR A 203 5.63 7.69 -3.23
CA THR A 203 5.96 6.34 -2.75
C THR A 203 6.01 6.26 -1.21
N MET A 204 6.52 7.30 -0.52
CA MET A 204 6.54 7.33 0.94
C MET A 204 5.14 7.37 1.57
N ILE A 205 4.27 8.22 1.01
CA ILE A 205 2.88 8.38 1.45
C ILE A 205 2.05 7.15 1.07
N GLY A 206 2.32 6.55 -0.08
CA GLY A 206 1.70 5.32 -0.52
C GLY A 206 1.97 4.19 0.48
N ILE A 207 3.22 3.95 0.87
CA ILE A 207 3.53 2.89 1.85
C ILE A 207 2.88 3.18 3.21
N ILE A 208 2.96 4.43 3.68
CA ILE A 208 2.37 4.76 4.99
C ILE A 208 0.86 4.61 4.99
N SER A 209 0.17 4.87 3.88
CA SER A 209 -1.28 4.69 3.81
C SER A 209 -1.72 3.24 4.02
N TRP A 210 -0.85 2.25 3.75
CA TRP A 210 -1.13 0.84 3.99
C TRP A 210 -0.62 0.35 5.35
N VAL A 211 0.51 0.87 5.81
CA VAL A 211 1.11 0.47 7.10
C VAL A 211 0.38 1.12 8.28
N TYR A 212 0.01 2.39 8.16
CA TYR A 212 -0.59 3.17 9.25
C TYR A 212 -1.94 2.61 9.74
N PRO A 213 -2.87 2.18 8.87
CA PRO A 213 -4.08 1.48 9.32
C PRO A 213 -3.75 0.18 10.06
N ALA A 214 -2.76 -0.59 9.58
CA ALA A 214 -2.37 -1.86 10.21
C ALA A 214 -1.83 -1.68 11.64
N ASP A 215 -1.13 -0.57 11.91
CA ASP A 215 -0.60 -0.24 13.24
C ASP A 215 -1.63 0.38 14.17
N ILE A 216 -2.55 1.23 13.67
CA ILE A 216 -3.49 1.95 14.52
C ILE A 216 -4.65 1.06 15.00
N PHE A 217 -5.02 0.04 14.21
CA PHE A 217 -6.11 -0.86 14.55
C PHE A 217 -5.66 -1.90 15.59
N PRO A 218 -6.26 -1.88 16.80
CA PRO A 218 -6.06 -2.94 17.78
C PRO A 218 -6.63 -4.25 17.21
N VAL A 219 -6.08 -5.38 17.65
CA VAL A 219 -6.22 -6.66 16.95
C VAL A 219 -7.68 -7.09 16.82
N GLU A 220 -8.53 -6.72 17.79
CA GLU A 220 -9.97 -7.02 17.83
C GLU A 220 -10.75 -6.40 16.67
N ILE A 221 -10.32 -5.23 16.18
CA ILE A 221 -10.99 -4.51 15.09
C ILE A 221 -10.17 -4.50 13.80
N ARG A 222 -8.94 -5.01 13.80
CA ARG A 222 -8.01 -4.94 12.65
C ARG A 222 -8.57 -5.62 11.39
N ALA A 223 -9.21 -6.78 11.53
CA ALA A 223 -9.84 -7.45 10.39
C ALA A 223 -10.98 -6.63 9.76
N ARG A 224 -11.73 -5.88 10.58
CA ARG A 224 -12.81 -4.98 10.11
C ARG A 224 -12.28 -3.60 9.68
N GLY A 225 -11.20 -3.14 10.28
CA GLY A 225 -10.54 -1.88 9.92
C GLY A 225 -9.85 -1.98 8.57
N ASN A 226 -9.23 -3.13 8.27
CA ASN A 226 -8.59 -3.39 6.99
C ASN A 226 -9.56 -3.70 5.84
N CYS A 227 -10.85 -3.94 6.12
CA CYS A 227 -11.84 -4.12 5.06
C CYS A 227 -12.51 -2.81 4.59
N LEU A 228 -12.24 -1.69 5.28
CA LEU A 228 -12.61 -0.33 4.85
C LEU A 228 -11.56 0.24 3.92
#